data_AF-B7RWA7-F1
#
_entry.id   AF-B7RWA7-F1
#
_cell.length_a   1.000
_cell.length_b   1.000
_cell.length_c   1.000
_cell.angle_alpha   90.00
_cell.angle_beta   90.00
_cell.angle_gamma   90.00
#
_symmetry.space_group_name_H-M   'P 1'
#
loop_
_entity.id
_entity.type
_entity.pdbx_description
1 polymer ?
#
loop_
_entity_poly.entity_id
_entity_poly.type
_entity_poly.pdbx_seq_one_letter_code
_entity_poly.pdbx_strand_id
1 'polypeptide(L)'
;MAKPKDPDGQDKNTSIEEAVRSLERVISALEDSDIPLNSALSKFEEGIGLSRKAQETLSDAEQRVNQLTASGSDSAGPVRRSSNEG
;
A
#
# COMPACT_ATOMS: atom_id res chain seq x y z
N MET A 1 -22.06 16.28 13.57
CA MET A 1 -20.72 15.90 14.03
C MET A 1 -20.05 15.05 12.96
N ALA A 2 -19.05 15.58 12.25
CA ALA A 2 -18.08 14.75 11.53
C ALA A 2 -16.79 14.77 12.36
N LYS A 3 -16.30 13.60 12.77
CA LYS A 3 -15.03 13.49 13.49
C LYS A 3 -13.88 13.89 12.55
N PRO A 4 -12.85 14.60 13.04
CA PRO A 4 -11.72 14.97 12.20
C PRO A 4 -10.95 13.69 11.82
N LYS A 5 -10.67 13.53 10.54
CA LYS A 5 -9.79 12.47 10.01
C LYS A 5 -8.35 12.84 10.35
N ASP A 6 -7.65 11.93 11.02
CA ASP A 6 -6.24 12.11 11.35
C ASP A 6 -5.40 12.33 10.09
N PRO A 7 -4.43 13.27 10.10
CA PRO A 7 -3.74 13.73 8.90
C PRO A 7 -2.66 12.79 8.31
N ASP A 8 -2.38 11.62 8.92
CA ASP A 8 -1.12 10.91 8.61
C ASP A 8 -1.19 9.37 8.42
N GLY A 9 -2.37 8.75 8.19
CA GLY A 9 -2.36 7.35 7.69
C GLY A 9 -3.60 6.46 7.89
N GLN A 10 -4.56 6.84 8.74
CA GLN A 10 -5.73 6.00 9.03
C GLN A 10 -6.66 5.81 7.81
N ASP A 11 -6.76 6.84 6.96
CA ASP A 11 -7.58 6.80 5.74
C ASP A 11 -6.99 5.89 4.64
N LYS A 12 -5.66 5.85 4.51
CA LYS A 12 -5.00 5.00 3.50
C LYS A 12 -5.06 3.52 3.90
N ASN A 13 -4.92 3.21 5.19
CA ASN A 13 -5.01 1.84 5.68
C ASN A 13 -6.41 1.25 5.46
N THR A 14 -7.45 2.05 5.76
CA THR A 14 -8.85 1.68 5.46
C THR A 14 -9.04 1.44 3.96
N SER A 15 -8.44 2.28 3.10
CA SER A 15 -8.54 2.14 1.65
C SER A 15 -7.87 0.88 1.08
N ILE A 16 -6.77 0.40 1.66
CA ILE A 16 -6.13 -0.86 1.22
C ILE A 16 -6.99 -2.05 1.64
N GLU A 17 -7.45 -2.09 2.89
CA GLU A 17 -8.29 -3.20 3.34
C GLU A 17 -9.60 -3.28 2.53
N GLU A 18 -10.18 -2.13 2.17
CA GLU A 18 -11.34 -2.07 1.29
C GLU A 18 -11.02 -2.58 -0.13
N ALA A 19 -9.85 -2.25 -0.67
CA ALA A 19 -9.41 -2.75 -1.98
C ALA A 19 -9.26 -4.28 -1.96
N VAL A 20 -8.65 -4.83 -0.90
CA VAL A 20 -8.49 -6.28 -0.71
C VAL A 20 -9.85 -6.96 -0.58
N ARG A 21 -10.75 -6.45 0.28
CA ARG A 21 -12.13 -6.97 0.41
C ARG A 21 -12.93 -6.88 -0.89
N SER A 22 -12.63 -5.91 -1.75
CA SER A 22 -13.28 -5.79 -3.06
C SER A 22 -12.74 -6.81 -4.04
N LEU A 23 -11.42 -7.06 -4.02
CA LEU A 23 -10.78 -8.07 -4.86
C LEU A 23 -11.26 -9.48 -4.50
N GLU A 24 -11.40 -9.80 -3.21
CA GLU A 24 -11.96 -11.07 -2.74
C GLU A 24 -13.38 -11.31 -3.28
N ARG A 25 -14.22 -10.26 -3.29
CA ARG A 25 -15.58 -10.31 -3.86
C ARG A 25 -15.56 -10.53 -5.38
N VAL A 26 -14.62 -9.90 -6.08
CA VAL A 26 -14.43 -10.11 -7.52
C VAL A 26 -14.02 -11.55 -7.80
N ILE A 27 -13.05 -12.09 -7.06
CA ILE A 27 -12.59 -13.48 -7.20
C ILE A 27 -13.74 -14.44 -6.94
N SER A 28 -14.47 -14.27 -5.83
CA SER A 28 -15.62 -15.11 -5.51
C SER A 28 -16.71 -15.08 -6.58
N ALA A 29 -16.93 -13.93 -7.24
CA ALA A 29 -17.88 -13.83 -8.36
C ALA A 29 -17.36 -14.53 -9.63
N LEU A 30 -16.04 -14.52 -9.87
CA LEU A 30 -15.43 -15.20 -11.01
C LEU A 30 -15.34 -16.72 -10.85
N GLU A 31 -15.43 -17.22 -9.62
CA GLU A 31 -15.49 -18.66 -9.31
C GLU A 31 -16.86 -19.29 -9.58
N ASP A 32 -17.90 -18.46 -9.79
CA ASP A 32 -19.22 -18.94 -10.18
C ASP A 32 -19.19 -19.51 -11.61
N SER A 33 -19.48 -20.81 -11.73
CA SER A 33 -19.50 -21.52 -13.02
C SER A 33 -20.60 -21.07 -13.97
N ASP A 34 -21.64 -20.39 -13.48
CA ASP A 34 -22.77 -19.91 -14.29
C ASP A 34 -22.65 -18.42 -14.68
N ILE A 35 -21.51 -17.77 -14.38
CA ILE A 35 -21.30 -16.37 -14.73
C ILE A 35 -21.34 -16.15 -16.26
N PRO A 36 -22.17 -15.22 -16.77
CA PRO A 36 -22.15 -14.88 -18.19
C PRO A 36 -20.81 -14.27 -18.61
N LEU A 37 -20.33 -14.58 -19.82
CA LEU A 37 -19.02 -14.12 -20.32
C LEU A 37 -18.82 -12.60 -20.18
N ASN A 38 -19.81 -11.79 -20.55
CA ASN A 38 -19.72 -10.34 -20.43
C ASN A 38 -19.57 -9.88 -18.97
N SER A 39 -20.25 -10.55 -18.05
CA SER A 39 -20.13 -10.28 -16.60
C SER A 39 -18.76 -10.69 -16.08
N ALA A 40 -18.23 -11.84 -16.53
CA ALA A 40 -16.88 -12.29 -16.18
C ALA A 40 -15.80 -11.30 -16.66
N LEU A 41 -15.91 -10.81 -17.90
CA LEU A 41 -15.00 -9.81 -18.44
C LEU A 41 -15.06 -8.50 -17.63
N SER A 42 -16.26 -8.02 -17.31
CA SER A 42 -16.44 -6.82 -16.49
C SER A 42 -15.85 -6.99 -15.08
N LYS A 43 -16.02 -8.16 -14.46
CA LYS A 43 -15.44 -8.48 -13.15
C LYS A 43 -13.92 -8.59 -13.21
N PHE A 44 -13.38 -9.17 -14.27
CA PHE A 44 -11.94 -9.23 -14.48
C PHE A 44 -11.33 -7.83 -14.62
N GLU A 45 -11.94 -6.94 -15.42
CA GLU A 45 -11.51 -5.54 -15.54
C GLU A 45 -11.56 -4.80 -14.20
N GLU A 46 -12.63 -4.99 -13.42
CA GLU A 46 -12.76 -4.46 -12.05
C GLU A 46 -11.59 -4.94 -11.17
N GLY A 47 -11.29 -6.24 -11.19
CA GLY A 47 -10.19 -6.84 -10.43
C GLY A 47 -8.82 -6.28 -10.80
N ILE A 48 -8.55 -6.07 -12.09
CA ILE A 48 -7.30 -5.45 -12.56
C ILE A 48 -7.19 -4.01 -12.06
N GLY A 49 -8.27 -3.24 -12.10
CA GLY A 49 -8.29 -1.87 -11.59
C GLY A 49 -8.01 -1.79 -10.09
N LEU A 50 -8.66 -2.65 -9.30
CA LEU A 50 -8.44 -2.75 -7.86
C LEU A 50 -7.00 -3.13 -7.51
N SER A 51 -6.43 -4.10 -8.23
CA SER A 51 -5.05 -4.55 -8.03
C SER A 51 -4.04 -3.44 -8.30
N ARG A 52 -4.20 -2.71 -9.42
CA ARG A 52 -3.34 -1.54 -9.74
C ARG A 52 -3.39 -0.47 -8.66
N LYS A 53 -4.59 -0.11 -8.21
CA LYS A 53 -4.76 0.90 -7.15
C LYS A 53 -4.12 0.49 -5.83
N ALA A 54 -4.21 -0.79 -5.46
CA ALA A 54 -3.56 -1.32 -4.28
C ALA A 54 -2.02 -1.22 -4.39
N GLN A 55 -1.46 -1.59 -5.55
CA GLN A 55 -0.02 -1.46 -5.83
C GLN A 55 0.46 -0.01 -5.75
N GLU A 56 -0.28 0.94 -6.34
CA GLU A 56 0.04 2.37 -6.26
C GLU A 56 0.05 2.86 -4.80
N THR A 57 -0.94 2.46 -4.01
CA THR A 57 -1.05 2.87 -2.60
C THR A 57 0.12 2.31 -1.77
N LEU A 58 0.51 1.06 -2.03
CA LEU A 58 1.68 0.44 -1.38
C LEU A 58 2.98 1.13 -1.78
N SER A 59 3.17 1.41 -3.07
CA SER A 59 4.34 2.14 -3.57
C SER A 59 4.48 3.52 -2.93
N ASP A 60 3.38 4.27 -2.80
CA ASP A 60 3.37 5.56 -2.10
C ASP A 60 3.79 5.43 -0.63
N ALA A 61 3.29 4.39 0.05
CA ALA A 61 3.62 4.13 1.45
C ALA A 61 5.10 3.78 1.62
N GLU A 62 5.64 2.90 0.76
CA GLU A 62 7.07 2.56 0.73
C GLU A 62 7.94 3.79 0.46
N GLN A 63 7.56 4.63 -0.51
CA GLN A 63 8.28 5.85 -0.80
C GLN A 63 8.28 6.82 0.39
N ARG A 64 7.18 6.88 1.14
CA ARG A 64 7.08 7.69 2.35
C ARG A 64 7.98 7.16 3.46
N VAL A 65 7.99 5.84 3.68
CA VAL A 65 8.90 5.19 4.64
C VAL A 65 10.35 5.49 4.29
N ASN A 66 10.75 5.33 3.01
CA ASN A 66 12.10 5.60 2.55
C ASN A 66 12.55 7.06 2.79
N GLN A 67 11.66 8.03 2.58
CA GLN A 67 11.97 9.44 2.85
C GLN A 67 12.20 9.70 4.35
N LEU A 68 11.37 9.08 5.20
CA LEU A 68 11.46 9.23 6.65
C LEU A 68 12.73 8.57 7.21
N THR A 69 13.10 7.39 6.72
CA THR A 69 14.31 6.67 7.15
C THR A 69 15.59 7.31 6.60
N ALA A 70 15.58 7.81 5.36
CA ALA A 70 16.71 8.55 4.80
C ALA A 70 16.99 9.85 5.55
N SER A 71 15.94 10.53 6.02
CA SER A 71 16.04 11.76 6.82
C SER A 71 16.50 11.51 8.27
N GLY A 72 16.51 10.24 8.71
CA GLY A 72 17.04 9.82 10.02
C GLY A 72 18.53 9.43 10.02
N SER A 73 19.20 9.47 8.87
CA SER A 73 20.59 9.03 8.71
C SER A 73 21.64 10.14 8.93
N ASP A 74 21.35 11.13 9.78
CA ASP A 74 22.24 12.26 10.05
C ASP A 74 22.65 12.35 11.54
N SER A 75 23.03 11.21 12.14
CA SER A 75 23.82 11.15 13.39
C SER A 75 24.48 9.78 13.61
N ALA A 76 25.22 9.30 12.62
CA ALA A 76 26.38 8.45 12.87
C ALA A 76 27.59 9.16 12.26
N GLY A 77 28.05 10.21 12.95
CA GLY A 77 29.24 10.96 12.55
C GLY A 77 30.43 10.01 12.32
N PRO A 78 31.38 10.39 11.44
CA PRO A 78 32.51 9.54 11.13
C PRO A 78 33.22 9.21 12.44
N VAL A 79 33.28 7.92 12.78
CA VAL A 79 34.03 7.44 13.93
C VAL A 79 35.50 7.75 13.65
N ARG A 80 35.92 8.98 13.98
CA ARG A 80 37.33 9.34 14.06
C ARG A 80 37.87 8.52 15.22
N ARG A 81 38.37 7.32 14.92
CA ARG A 81 39.29 6.61 15.81
C ARG A 81 40.52 7.51 15.94
N SER A 82 40.46 8.39 16.94
CA SER A 82 41.61 9.12 17.44
C SER A 82 42.65 8.10 17.85
N SER A 83 43.82 8.23 17.24
CA SER A 83 45.14 7.92 17.75
C SER A 83 45.18 7.36 19.17
N ASN A 84 45.65 6.12 19.34
CA ASN A 84 46.68 5.76 20.32
C ASN A 84 47.12 4.29 20.12
N GLU A 85 48.31 3.97 20.65
CA GLU A 85 49.04 2.68 20.66
C GLU A 85 49.92 2.50 19.42
N GLY A 86 51.25 2.46 19.48
CA GLY A 86 52.22 2.36 20.58
C GLY A 86 53.51 1.79 19.97
#